data_AF-A0A9J7HMS1-F1
#
_entry.id   AF-A0A9J7HMS1-F1
#
_cell.length_a   1.000
_cell.length_b   1.000
_cell.length_c   1.000
_cell.angle_alpha   90.00
_cell.angle_beta   90.00
_cell.angle_gamma   90.00
#
_symmetry.space_group_name_H-M   'P 1'
#
loop_
_entity.id
_entity.type
_entity.pdbx_description
1 polymer ?
#
loop_
_entity_poly.entity_id
_entity_poly.type
_entity_poly.pdbx_seq_one_letter_code
_entity_poly.pdbx_strand_id
1 'polypeptide(L)'
;MEEAALSKEETVEEATLSEEETMEEAALSEEEELDSRLRGLPHDTCLQPVDIGQDFLDHHDERVMCVAPGEGSKPISVFQEVGGEAMSFPVQFPTGKFSFNVDRDVSITPSKYFKARLMGADTRFASDTNYIFFAQYVTELRFIQSNISISMRKGSPTTSGGRKISAGMLSNKEDLQAILKSDEGYRFLQPVRGTPQFWDKALNELYAMIRQLGIPTWFATFSAADLRWPEVLEAIRQDHGTVPVSDLSWEERCDILKSNPVTAARMFDRRVKLFFKHLIKSPSQPIGEVIDTFTRTEFQQRGSPHIHCLFWVKDAPKLGVNSEEEICSFVDRYVCCQLPNSETDKELFDIVSQVQMHRKGHTSSCKKGGKICRFGFPKPPVNQTFLCSPVSLQDLTDEESASIAGRKKQAESDLKKFWDVLDKKTEPEKCSTEDVLKEANLTTAQQ
;
A
#
# COMPACT_ATOMS: atom_id res chain seq x y z
N MET A 1 -44.13 -29.43 -18.36
CA MET A 1 -43.99 -28.69 -17.09
C MET A 1 -42.57 -28.78 -16.51
N GLU A 2 -41.59 -29.30 -17.26
CA GLU A 2 -40.16 -29.29 -16.88
C GLU A 2 -39.33 -28.21 -17.61
N GLU A 3 -39.80 -27.65 -18.74
CA GLU A 3 -39.04 -26.62 -19.48
C GLU A 3 -39.17 -25.19 -18.91
N ALA A 4 -40.08 -24.95 -17.96
CA ALA A 4 -40.28 -23.62 -17.37
C ALA A 4 -39.52 -23.40 -16.04
N ALA A 5 -38.87 -24.44 -15.52
CA ALA A 5 -38.06 -24.39 -14.30
C ALA A 5 -36.57 -24.17 -14.63
N LEU A 6 -36.05 -24.83 -15.68
CA LEU A 6 -34.67 -24.65 -16.14
C LEU A 6 -34.38 -23.19 -16.59
N SER A 7 -35.33 -22.54 -17.26
CA SER A 7 -35.15 -21.15 -17.71
C SER A 7 -35.18 -20.11 -16.60
N LYS A 8 -35.66 -20.48 -15.40
CA LYS A 8 -35.66 -19.61 -14.21
C LYS A 8 -34.41 -19.74 -13.35
N GLU A 9 -33.71 -20.87 -13.43
CA GLU A 9 -32.42 -21.06 -12.74
C GLU A 9 -31.27 -20.44 -13.56
N GLU A 10 -31.27 -20.61 -14.89
CA GLU A 10 -30.29 -19.95 -15.78
C GLU A 10 -30.42 -18.41 -15.73
N THR A 11 -31.63 -17.86 -15.62
CA THR A 11 -31.83 -16.40 -15.54
C THR A 11 -31.48 -15.79 -14.19
N VAL A 12 -31.39 -16.59 -13.11
CA VAL A 12 -30.98 -16.12 -11.78
C VAL A 12 -29.45 -16.27 -11.61
N GLU A 13 -28.83 -17.29 -12.20
CA GLU A 13 -27.37 -17.37 -12.30
C GLU A 13 -26.79 -16.30 -13.24
N GLU A 14 -27.39 -16.03 -14.41
CA GLU A 14 -26.97 -14.91 -15.27
C GLU A 14 -27.19 -13.54 -14.61
N ALA A 15 -28.25 -13.37 -13.81
CA ALA A 15 -28.50 -12.12 -13.06
C ALA A 15 -27.50 -11.90 -11.92
N THR A 16 -27.06 -12.97 -11.24
CA THR A 16 -26.09 -12.86 -10.15
C THR A 16 -24.64 -12.73 -10.64
N LEU A 17 -24.29 -13.41 -11.73
CA LEU A 17 -23.02 -13.20 -12.44
C LEU A 17 -22.94 -11.79 -13.05
N SER A 18 -24.03 -11.28 -13.64
CA SER A 18 -24.04 -9.91 -14.17
C SER A 18 -24.04 -8.85 -13.07
N GLU A 19 -24.62 -9.10 -11.88
CA GLU A 19 -24.50 -8.21 -10.71
C GLU A 19 -23.08 -8.23 -10.10
N GLU A 20 -22.40 -9.38 -10.06
CA GLU A 20 -21.01 -9.48 -9.63
C GLU A 20 -20.03 -8.85 -10.63
N GLU A 21 -20.22 -9.08 -11.94
CA GLU A 21 -19.45 -8.43 -13.01
C GLU A 21 -19.67 -6.92 -13.05
N THR A 22 -20.92 -6.44 -12.87
CA THR A 22 -21.18 -4.99 -12.79
C THR A 22 -20.64 -4.36 -11.50
N MET A 23 -20.58 -5.11 -10.38
CA MET A 23 -19.93 -4.65 -9.16
C MET A 23 -18.40 -4.65 -9.27
N GLU A 24 -17.80 -5.61 -9.98
CA GLU A 24 -16.37 -5.62 -10.31
C GLU A 24 -16.01 -4.49 -11.29
N GLU A 25 -16.81 -4.27 -12.34
CA GLU A 25 -16.64 -3.14 -13.27
C GLU A 25 -16.87 -1.78 -12.58
N ALA A 26 -17.82 -1.68 -11.65
CA ALA A 26 -18.02 -0.49 -10.83
C ALA A 26 -16.84 -0.26 -9.86
N ALA A 27 -16.26 -1.34 -9.30
CA ALA A 27 -15.10 -1.24 -8.42
C ALA A 27 -13.81 -0.92 -9.17
N LEU A 28 -13.64 -1.43 -10.39
CA LEU A 28 -12.54 -1.12 -11.31
C LEU A 28 -12.65 0.31 -11.84
N SER A 29 -13.86 0.78 -12.20
CA SER A 29 -14.06 2.17 -12.62
C SER A 29 -13.91 3.17 -11.48
N GLU A 30 -14.32 2.82 -10.25
CA GLU A 30 -14.00 3.63 -9.06
C GLU A 30 -12.48 3.65 -8.78
N GLU A 31 -11.76 2.54 -8.95
CA GLU A 31 -10.30 2.51 -8.80
C GLU A 31 -9.59 3.30 -9.90
N GLU A 32 -10.04 3.23 -11.15
CA GLU A 32 -9.52 4.04 -12.27
C GLU A 32 -9.83 5.54 -12.08
N GLU A 33 -11.02 5.89 -11.61
CA GLU A 33 -11.39 7.29 -11.37
C GLU A 33 -10.58 7.87 -10.19
N LEU A 34 -10.31 7.05 -9.18
CA LEU A 34 -9.50 7.39 -8.02
C LEU A 34 -8.00 7.45 -8.38
N ASP A 35 -7.51 6.56 -9.25
CA ASP A 35 -6.17 6.62 -9.85
C ASP A 35 -6.02 7.86 -10.74
N SER A 36 -7.06 8.24 -11.49
CA SER A 36 -7.09 9.49 -12.28
C SER A 36 -7.02 10.73 -11.39
N ARG A 37 -7.68 10.71 -10.24
CA ARG A 37 -7.64 11.78 -9.22
C ARG A 37 -6.32 11.82 -8.44
N LEU A 38 -5.62 10.70 -8.32
CA LEU A 38 -4.34 10.56 -7.62
C LEU A 38 -3.11 10.88 -8.48
N ARG A 39 -3.22 10.81 -9.82
CA ARG A 39 -2.17 11.24 -10.76
C ARG A 39 -1.82 12.73 -10.65
N GLY A 40 -2.50 13.49 -9.79
CA GLY A 40 -2.44 14.94 -9.77
C GLY A 40 -3.10 15.51 -11.03
N LEU A 41 -3.29 16.83 -11.09
CA LEU A 41 -3.56 17.46 -12.37
C LEU A 41 -2.42 17.06 -13.31
N PRO A 42 -2.69 16.43 -14.48
CA PRO A 42 -1.64 16.18 -15.44
C PRO A 42 -1.16 17.55 -15.90
N HIS A 43 -0.01 17.97 -15.38
CA HIS A 43 0.62 19.20 -15.81
C HIS A 43 1.19 18.93 -17.19
N ASP A 44 0.75 19.72 -18.17
CA ASP A 44 1.43 19.79 -19.47
C ASP A 44 2.92 20.01 -19.21
N THR A 45 3.72 19.00 -19.49
CA THR A 45 5.15 19.17 -19.51
C THR A 45 5.49 19.87 -20.81
N CYS A 46 6.47 20.78 -20.83
CA CYS A 46 6.96 21.37 -22.08
C CYS A 46 7.64 20.35 -23.01
N LEU A 47 7.64 19.05 -22.66
CA LEU A 47 8.34 17.99 -23.35
C LEU A 47 7.39 17.00 -24.03
N GLN A 48 6.25 16.67 -23.43
CA GLN A 48 5.22 15.82 -24.03
C GLN A 48 3.82 16.15 -23.48
N PRO A 49 2.80 16.20 -24.35
CA PRO A 49 1.40 16.32 -23.97
C PRO A 49 0.89 15.02 -23.35
N VAL A 50 -0.18 15.14 -22.57
CA VAL A 50 -0.78 14.04 -21.78
C VAL A 50 -1.39 12.97 -22.69
N ASP A 51 -1.90 13.36 -23.86
CA ASP A 51 -2.41 12.48 -24.90
C ASP A 51 -1.80 12.85 -26.25
N ILE A 52 -0.79 12.09 -26.67
CA ILE A 52 -0.10 12.28 -27.94
C ILE A 52 -1.05 12.07 -29.13
N GLY A 53 -2.07 11.21 -28.98
CA GLY A 53 -3.05 10.94 -30.04
C GLY A 53 -4.00 12.13 -30.25
N GLN A 54 -4.50 12.68 -29.15
CA GLN A 54 -5.39 13.85 -29.19
C GLN A 54 -4.64 15.13 -29.58
N ASP A 55 -3.42 15.35 -29.05
CA ASP A 55 -2.56 16.47 -29.44
C ASP A 55 -2.22 16.45 -30.94
N PHE A 56 -2.00 15.26 -31.50
CA PHE A 56 -1.76 15.10 -32.93
C PHE A 56 -2.99 15.49 -33.77
N LEU A 57 -4.19 15.13 -33.32
CA LEU A 57 -5.44 15.49 -34.00
C LEU A 57 -5.72 17.00 -33.89
N ASP A 58 -5.46 17.60 -32.74
CA ASP A 58 -5.77 19.00 -32.45
C ASP A 58 -4.77 19.99 -33.09
N HIS A 59 -3.49 19.62 -33.21
CA HIS A 59 -2.42 20.52 -33.70
C HIS A 59 -1.90 20.20 -35.11
N HIS A 60 -2.25 19.05 -35.70
CA HIS A 60 -1.74 18.67 -37.03
C HIS A 60 -2.77 18.62 -38.16
N ASP A 61 -4.07 18.85 -37.92
CA ASP A 61 -5.07 18.91 -38.99
C ASP A 61 -5.33 20.34 -39.54
N GLU A 62 -4.97 21.40 -38.81
CA GLU A 62 -4.99 22.78 -39.34
C GLU A 62 -3.70 23.54 -39.03
N ARG A 63 -3.03 23.99 -40.10
CA ARG A 63 -1.69 24.64 -40.06
C ARG A 63 -1.71 25.96 -39.30
N VAL A 64 -1.35 25.92 -38.02
CA VAL A 64 -0.80 27.08 -37.31
C VAL A 64 0.60 26.71 -36.81
N MET A 65 1.64 27.15 -37.53
CA MET A 65 3.03 27.00 -37.11
C MET A 65 3.33 28.03 -36.01
N CYS A 66 3.26 27.60 -34.76
CA CYS A 66 3.84 28.33 -33.64
C CYS A 66 5.33 27.96 -33.56
N VAL A 67 6.22 28.85 -34.00
CA VAL A 67 7.66 28.65 -33.88
C VAL A 67 8.06 28.86 -32.41
N ALA A 68 8.21 27.76 -31.68
CA ALA A 68 8.68 27.77 -30.30
C ALA A 68 10.15 28.21 -30.21
N PRO A 69 10.59 28.84 -29.10
CA PRO A 69 12.00 29.11 -28.86
C PRO A 69 12.82 27.81 -28.94
N GLY A 70 13.75 27.72 -29.89
CA GLY A 70 14.63 26.55 -30.06
C GLY A 70 14.37 25.67 -31.28
N GLU A 71 13.60 26.12 -32.28
CA GLU A 71 13.47 25.41 -33.57
C GLU A 71 14.86 25.08 -34.17
N GLY A 72 15.10 23.82 -34.50
CA GLY A 72 16.38 23.31 -35.00
C GLY A 72 17.44 23.01 -33.93
N SER A 73 17.17 23.31 -32.66
CA SER A 73 18.06 22.98 -31.54
C SER A 73 17.71 21.62 -30.93
N LYS A 74 18.73 20.86 -30.50
CA LYS A 74 18.52 19.62 -29.75
C LYS A 74 18.43 19.95 -28.26
N PRO A 75 17.40 19.48 -27.53
CA PRO A 75 17.34 19.64 -26.09
C PRO A 75 18.63 19.13 -25.44
N ILE A 76 19.25 19.98 -24.61
CA ILE A 76 20.45 19.61 -23.86
C ILE A 76 20.01 18.70 -22.72
N SER A 77 20.72 17.59 -22.52
CA SER A 77 20.39 16.67 -21.42
C SER A 77 20.62 17.36 -20.07
N VAL A 78 19.76 17.09 -19.10
CA VAL A 78 19.91 17.53 -17.70
C VAL A 78 21.28 17.11 -17.10
N PHE A 79 21.89 16.05 -17.61
CA PHE A 79 23.23 15.60 -17.20
C PHE A 79 24.40 16.33 -17.89
N GLN A 80 24.14 17.02 -19.00
CA GLN A 80 25.17 17.70 -19.80
C GLN A 80 25.27 19.18 -19.45
N GLU A 81 24.18 19.79 -19.00
CA GLU A 81 24.16 21.20 -18.63
C GLU A 81 24.81 21.40 -17.24
N VAL A 82 26.01 21.99 -17.25
CA VAL A 82 26.71 22.35 -16.02
C VAL A 82 26.01 23.55 -15.39
N GLY A 83 25.59 23.42 -14.13
CA GLY A 83 24.86 24.48 -13.43
C GLY A 83 23.35 24.52 -13.70
N GLY A 84 22.82 23.62 -14.55
CA GLY A 84 21.38 23.57 -14.90
C GLY A 84 20.48 23.49 -13.66
N GLU A 85 20.81 22.64 -12.69
CA GLU A 85 20.10 22.56 -11.41
C GLU A 85 20.04 23.90 -10.66
N ALA A 86 21.15 24.65 -10.61
CA ALA A 86 21.17 25.92 -9.89
C ALA A 86 20.39 27.01 -10.62
N MET A 87 20.32 26.94 -11.96
CA MET A 87 19.50 27.84 -12.78
C MET A 87 18.01 27.52 -12.65
N SER A 88 17.64 26.25 -12.54
CA SER A 88 16.25 25.81 -12.32
C SER A 88 15.74 26.12 -10.91
N PHE A 89 16.63 26.15 -9.92
CA PHE A 89 16.29 26.34 -8.50
C PHE A 89 17.07 27.51 -7.87
N PRO A 90 16.90 28.76 -8.35
CA PRO A 90 17.70 29.90 -7.92
C PRO A 90 17.51 30.24 -6.43
N VAL A 91 16.33 29.93 -5.85
CA VAL A 91 16.03 30.12 -4.43
C VAL A 91 16.89 29.17 -3.57
N GLN A 92 17.02 27.92 -3.99
CA GLN A 92 17.84 26.92 -3.30
C GLN A 92 19.34 27.14 -3.56
N PHE A 93 19.70 27.74 -4.70
CA PHE A 93 21.07 28.00 -5.12
C PHE A 93 21.36 29.50 -5.33
N PRO A 94 21.37 30.34 -4.27
CA PRO A 94 21.56 31.78 -4.40
C PRO A 94 22.93 32.19 -4.96
N THR A 95 23.93 31.30 -4.87
CA THR A 95 25.28 31.53 -5.42
C THR A 95 25.48 30.93 -6.81
N GLY A 96 24.51 30.19 -7.35
CA GLY A 96 24.63 29.48 -8.62
C GLY A 96 25.65 28.32 -8.61
N LYS A 97 26.18 27.94 -7.44
CA LYS A 97 27.30 26.98 -7.31
C LYS A 97 26.87 25.66 -6.66
N PHE A 98 27.71 24.63 -6.82
CA PHE A 98 27.57 23.32 -6.17
C PHE A 98 26.41 22.45 -6.66
N SER A 99 26.01 22.59 -7.93
CA SER A 99 25.07 21.69 -8.61
C SER A 99 25.62 20.26 -8.73
N PHE A 100 24.77 19.27 -8.98
CA PHE A 100 25.18 17.87 -9.04
C PHE A 100 26.25 17.57 -10.12
N ASN A 101 26.25 18.29 -11.24
CA ASN A 101 27.18 18.11 -12.37
C ASN A 101 28.52 18.87 -12.27
N VAL A 102 28.82 19.55 -11.15
CA VAL A 102 30.11 20.26 -11.03
C VAL A 102 31.25 19.28 -10.78
N ASP A 103 32.44 19.60 -11.32
CA ASP A 103 33.67 18.88 -11.01
C ASP A 103 34.02 19.03 -9.52
N ARG A 104 34.47 17.93 -8.94
CA ARG A 104 34.82 17.79 -7.52
C ARG A 104 36.04 16.91 -7.39
N ASP A 105 36.87 17.17 -6.40
CA ASP A 105 38.04 16.34 -6.07
C ASP A 105 37.64 14.88 -5.79
N VAL A 106 36.48 14.70 -5.15
CA VAL A 106 35.88 13.38 -4.90
C VAL A 106 34.61 13.25 -5.72
N SER A 107 34.56 12.25 -6.60
CA SER A 107 33.37 11.95 -7.39
C SER A 107 32.23 11.46 -6.49
N ILE A 108 31.05 12.05 -6.67
CA ILE A 108 29.83 11.72 -5.92
C ILE A 108 28.76 11.30 -6.93
N THR A 109 28.09 10.18 -6.68
CA THR A 109 26.97 9.75 -7.52
C THR A 109 25.75 10.66 -7.29
N PRO A 110 24.87 10.87 -8.29
CA PRO A 110 23.67 11.69 -8.13
C PRO A 110 22.81 11.26 -6.92
N SER A 111 22.65 9.95 -6.68
CA SER A 111 21.91 9.44 -5.52
C SER A 111 22.54 9.85 -4.18
N LYS A 112 23.88 9.82 -4.06
CA LYS A 112 24.57 10.28 -2.84
C LYS A 112 24.46 11.80 -2.68
N TYR A 113 24.58 12.54 -3.79
CA TYR A 113 24.43 14.00 -3.81
C TYR A 113 23.05 14.44 -3.34
N PHE A 114 21.98 13.94 -3.97
CA PHE A 114 20.61 14.30 -3.60
C PHE A 114 20.26 13.83 -2.20
N LYS A 115 20.71 12.63 -1.79
CA LYS A 115 20.53 12.17 -0.41
C LYS A 115 21.22 13.11 0.58
N ALA A 116 22.43 13.60 0.31
CA ALA A 116 23.09 14.54 1.20
C ALA A 116 22.34 15.88 1.29
N ARG A 117 21.80 16.38 0.17
CA ARG A 117 20.99 17.62 0.12
C ARG A 117 19.66 17.48 0.86
N LEU A 118 18.91 16.41 0.59
CA LEU A 118 17.60 16.17 1.20
C LEU A 118 17.69 15.77 2.68
N MET A 119 18.78 15.10 3.09
CA MET A 119 18.95 14.64 4.48
C MET A 119 19.77 15.62 5.33
N GLY A 120 20.21 16.74 4.75
CA GLY A 120 21.02 17.76 5.41
C GLY A 120 20.28 18.48 6.54
N ALA A 121 21.04 19.23 7.34
CA ALA A 121 20.47 20.11 8.37
C ALA A 121 19.71 21.30 7.74
N ASP A 122 20.13 21.71 6.54
CA ASP A 122 19.46 22.72 5.73
C ASP A 122 18.29 22.10 4.98
N THR A 123 17.07 22.49 5.36
CA THR A 123 15.84 21.90 4.85
C THR A 123 15.28 22.58 3.62
N ARG A 124 15.92 23.64 3.07
CA ARG A 124 15.40 24.34 1.88
C ARG A 124 15.14 23.40 0.69
N PHE A 125 15.92 22.33 0.59
CA PHE A 125 15.80 21.29 -0.43
C PHE A 125 14.74 20.25 -0.07
N ALA A 126 14.63 19.91 1.22
CA ALA A 126 13.71 18.91 1.75
C ALA A 126 12.27 19.41 1.89
N SER A 127 12.09 20.73 1.93
CA SER A 127 10.79 21.40 2.02
C SER A 127 10.23 21.81 0.65
N ASP A 128 11.04 21.82 -0.41
CA ASP A 128 10.57 22.12 -1.77
C ASP A 128 10.20 20.83 -2.51
N THR A 129 8.89 20.62 -2.66
CA THR A 129 8.31 19.48 -3.39
C THR A 129 8.81 19.41 -4.84
N ASN A 130 8.99 20.54 -5.53
CA ASN A 130 9.49 20.55 -6.91
C ASN A 130 10.93 20.05 -6.98
N TYR A 131 11.76 20.44 -6.01
CA TYR A 131 13.13 19.96 -5.92
C TYR A 131 13.20 18.46 -5.60
N ILE A 132 12.30 17.95 -4.75
CA ILE A 132 12.21 16.51 -4.44
C ILE A 132 11.88 15.70 -5.71
N PHE A 133 10.87 16.12 -6.47
CA PHE A 133 10.51 15.46 -7.72
C PHE A 133 11.62 15.55 -8.78
N PHE A 134 12.29 16.71 -8.87
CA PHE A 134 13.48 16.84 -9.71
C PHE A 134 14.59 15.86 -9.30
N ALA A 135 14.89 15.76 -8.00
CA ALA A 135 15.90 14.85 -7.47
C ALA A 135 15.55 13.37 -7.76
N GLN A 136 14.26 13.00 -7.64
CA GLN A 136 13.76 11.69 -8.03
C GLN A 136 13.96 11.45 -9.52
N TYR A 137 13.48 12.36 -10.37
CA TYR A 137 13.57 12.27 -11.83
C TYR A 137 15.02 12.11 -12.32
N VAL A 138 15.94 12.98 -11.87
CA VAL A 138 17.36 12.89 -12.26
C VAL A 138 17.98 11.57 -11.80
N THR A 139 17.60 11.08 -10.61
CA THR A 139 18.11 9.81 -10.09
C THR A 139 17.59 8.61 -10.91
N GLU A 140 16.30 8.60 -11.23
CA GLU A 140 15.67 7.54 -12.02
C GLU A 140 16.19 7.52 -13.46
N LEU A 141 16.26 8.68 -14.12
CA LEU A 141 16.89 8.81 -15.43
C LEU A 141 18.32 8.28 -15.43
N ARG A 142 19.10 8.56 -14.38
CA ARG A 142 20.47 8.08 -14.27
C ARG A 142 20.52 6.55 -14.18
N PHE A 143 19.62 5.94 -13.40
CA PHE A 143 19.50 4.48 -13.33
C PHE A 143 19.10 3.89 -14.67
N ILE A 144 18.11 4.47 -15.33
CA ILE A 144 17.64 4.05 -16.66
C ILE A 144 18.78 4.10 -17.68
N GLN A 145 19.47 5.23 -17.82
CA GLN A 145 20.61 5.37 -18.74
C GLN A 145 21.73 4.35 -18.47
N SER A 146 22.08 4.19 -17.20
CA SER A 146 23.14 3.26 -16.79
C SER A 146 22.75 1.81 -17.12
N ASN A 147 21.50 1.43 -16.85
CA ASN A 147 21.02 0.07 -17.07
C ASN A 147 20.73 -0.24 -18.54
N ILE A 148 20.21 0.71 -19.33
CA ILE A 148 20.10 0.56 -20.79
C ILE A 148 21.47 0.22 -21.37
N SER A 149 22.52 0.93 -20.95
CA SER A 149 23.88 0.63 -21.43
C SER A 149 24.31 -0.80 -21.10
N ILE A 150 23.94 -1.30 -19.91
CA ILE A 150 24.27 -2.66 -19.47
C ILE A 150 23.44 -3.68 -20.26
N SER A 151 22.15 -3.44 -20.44
CA SER A 151 21.26 -4.33 -21.17
C SER A 151 21.58 -4.37 -22.66
N MET A 152 21.98 -3.25 -23.28
CA MET A 152 22.47 -3.25 -24.65
C MET A 152 23.77 -4.06 -24.80
N ARG A 153 24.63 -4.11 -23.76
CA ARG A 153 25.84 -4.94 -23.75
C ARG A 153 25.56 -6.42 -23.46
N LYS A 154 24.55 -6.73 -22.64
CA LYS A 154 24.16 -8.09 -22.26
C LYS A 154 23.15 -8.72 -23.22
N GLY A 155 22.46 -7.91 -24.01
CA GLY A 155 21.47 -8.34 -24.98
C GLY A 155 22.10 -9.28 -25.98
N SER A 156 21.49 -10.44 -26.15
CA SER A 156 21.92 -11.35 -27.20
C SER A 156 21.47 -10.78 -28.55
N PRO A 157 22.31 -10.84 -29.61
CA PRO A 157 21.85 -10.54 -30.96
C PRO A 157 20.84 -11.56 -31.48
N THR A 158 20.53 -12.60 -30.70
CA THR A 158 19.58 -13.67 -31.04
C THR A 158 18.42 -13.71 -30.05
N THR A 159 17.19 -13.91 -30.54
CA THR A 159 16.01 -14.21 -29.71
C THR A 159 16.17 -15.55 -28.98
N SER A 160 15.32 -15.85 -27.99
CA SER A 160 15.31 -17.13 -27.27
C SER A 160 15.15 -18.36 -28.18
N GLY A 161 14.62 -18.18 -29.40
CA GLY A 161 14.54 -19.20 -30.45
C GLY A 161 15.73 -19.25 -31.41
N GLY A 162 16.83 -18.53 -31.14
CA GLY A 162 18.07 -18.53 -31.92
C GLY A 162 18.06 -17.66 -33.20
N ARG A 163 16.99 -16.89 -33.46
CA ARG A 163 16.91 -16.01 -34.64
C ARG A 163 17.62 -14.70 -34.39
N LYS A 164 18.38 -14.19 -35.36
CA LYS A 164 19.07 -12.91 -35.23
C LYS A 164 18.07 -11.74 -35.26
N ILE A 165 18.14 -10.86 -34.27
CA ILE A 165 17.28 -9.68 -34.16
C ILE A 165 17.66 -8.70 -35.28
N SER A 166 16.69 -8.30 -36.11
CA SER A 166 16.87 -7.33 -37.19
C SER A 166 15.83 -6.22 -37.13
N ALA A 167 16.14 -5.05 -37.71
CA ALA A 167 15.24 -3.89 -37.70
C ALA A 167 13.86 -4.18 -38.33
N GLY A 168 13.78 -5.13 -39.28
CA GLY A 168 12.51 -5.54 -39.88
C GLY A 168 11.56 -6.26 -38.91
N MET A 169 12.09 -6.84 -37.82
CA MET A 169 11.26 -7.49 -36.78
C MET A 169 10.52 -6.46 -35.92
N LEU A 170 10.99 -5.21 -35.85
CA LEU A 170 10.29 -4.12 -35.16
C LEU A 170 9.03 -3.66 -35.90
N SER A 171 8.93 -3.95 -37.20
CA SER A 171 7.77 -3.63 -38.02
C SER A 171 6.68 -4.70 -37.97
N ASN A 172 7.00 -5.90 -37.47
CA ASN A 172 6.05 -7.00 -37.30
C ASN A 172 5.51 -6.99 -35.85
N LYS A 173 4.17 -6.91 -35.70
CA LYS A 173 3.50 -6.86 -34.39
C LYS A 173 3.71 -8.13 -33.56
N GLU A 174 3.71 -9.30 -34.19
CA GLU A 174 3.86 -10.59 -33.50
C GLU A 174 5.29 -10.78 -32.98
N ASP A 175 6.31 -10.45 -33.78
CA ASP A 175 7.72 -10.53 -33.38
C ASP A 175 8.04 -9.50 -32.29
N LEU A 176 7.48 -8.28 -32.39
CA LEU A 176 7.61 -7.24 -31.36
C LEU A 176 6.97 -7.70 -30.04
N GLN A 177 5.77 -8.29 -30.10
CA GLN A 177 5.13 -8.86 -28.92
C GLN A 177 5.93 -10.02 -28.31
N ALA A 178 6.56 -10.88 -29.12
CA ALA A 178 7.39 -11.97 -28.62
C ALA A 178 8.67 -11.45 -27.93
N ILE A 179 9.30 -10.39 -28.47
CA ILE A 179 10.44 -9.72 -27.85
C ILE A 179 10.02 -9.05 -26.52
N LEU A 180 8.88 -8.37 -26.50
CA LEU A 180 8.33 -7.76 -25.28
C LEU A 180 7.96 -8.82 -24.23
N LYS A 181 7.30 -9.92 -24.63
CA LYS A 181 6.93 -11.04 -23.76
C LYS A 181 8.11 -11.82 -23.19
N SER A 182 9.30 -11.69 -23.78
CA SER A 182 10.51 -12.37 -23.28
C SER A 182 11.11 -11.71 -22.03
N ASP A 183 10.51 -10.63 -21.51
CA ASP A 183 10.99 -9.80 -20.40
C ASP A 183 12.39 -9.17 -20.58
N GLU A 184 13.12 -9.51 -21.65
CA GLU A 184 14.48 -9.04 -21.92
C GLU A 184 14.53 -7.53 -22.21
N GLY A 185 13.45 -6.99 -22.80
CA GLY A 185 13.36 -5.61 -23.25
C GLY A 185 13.26 -4.58 -22.12
N TYR A 186 12.78 -4.96 -20.94
CA TYR A 186 12.52 -4.01 -19.83
C TYR A 186 13.14 -4.44 -18.50
N ARG A 187 13.84 -5.59 -18.44
CA ARG A 187 14.59 -6.04 -17.25
C ARG A 187 15.58 -5.00 -16.71
N PHE A 188 16.04 -4.07 -17.56
CA PHE A 188 16.90 -2.96 -17.16
C PHE A 188 16.23 -1.99 -16.17
N LEU A 189 14.90 -2.03 -16.04
CA LEU A 189 14.12 -1.22 -15.12
C LEU A 189 14.09 -1.78 -13.68
N GLN A 190 14.62 -2.99 -13.43
CA GLN A 190 14.66 -3.61 -12.09
C GLN A 190 15.14 -2.67 -10.95
N PRO A 191 16.12 -1.76 -11.15
CA PRO A 191 16.55 -0.84 -10.09
C PRO A 191 15.64 0.37 -9.85
N VAL A 192 14.70 0.64 -10.77
CA VAL A 192 13.76 1.76 -10.68
C VAL A 192 12.56 1.31 -9.85
N ARG A 193 12.42 1.87 -8.64
CA ARG A 193 11.32 1.56 -7.74
C ARG A 193 9.98 1.88 -8.39
N GLY A 194 8.97 1.05 -8.14
CA GLY A 194 7.63 1.23 -8.69
C GLY A 194 7.42 0.57 -10.07
N THR A 195 8.48 0.21 -10.79
CA THR A 195 8.34 -0.50 -12.07
C THR A 195 7.88 -1.94 -11.88
N PRO A 196 7.17 -2.53 -12.86
CA PRO A 196 6.78 -3.94 -12.80
C PRO A 196 7.97 -4.88 -12.56
N GLN A 197 9.13 -4.59 -13.13
CA GLN A 197 10.33 -5.42 -13.01
C GLN A 197 10.97 -5.32 -11.62
N PHE A 198 10.87 -4.16 -10.95
CA PHE A 198 11.26 -4.03 -9.55
C PHE A 198 10.37 -4.90 -8.67
N TRP A 199 9.05 -4.89 -8.90
CA TRP A 199 8.09 -5.67 -8.13
C TRP A 199 8.17 -7.17 -8.41
N ASP A 200 8.40 -7.57 -9.66
CA ASP A 200 8.66 -8.96 -10.03
C ASP A 200 9.90 -9.51 -9.31
N LYS A 201 10.98 -8.72 -9.23
CA LYS A 201 12.15 -9.09 -8.43
C LYS A 201 11.79 -9.29 -6.96
N ALA A 202 11.05 -8.36 -6.35
CA ALA A 202 10.64 -8.45 -4.96
C ALA A 202 9.70 -9.65 -4.69
N LEU A 203 8.81 -9.96 -5.64
CA LEU A 203 7.94 -11.13 -5.60
C LEU A 203 8.75 -12.43 -5.66
N ASN A 204 9.73 -12.50 -6.57
CA ASN A 204 10.61 -13.66 -6.69
C ASN A 204 11.47 -13.87 -5.44
N GLU A 205 11.95 -12.80 -4.80
CA GLU A 205 12.62 -12.87 -3.50
C GLU A 205 11.68 -13.44 -2.41
N LEU A 206 10.43 -12.97 -2.37
CA LEU A 206 9.43 -13.51 -1.43
C LEU A 206 9.11 -14.98 -1.69
N TYR A 207 8.95 -15.41 -2.95
CA TYR A 207 8.76 -16.82 -3.29
C TYR A 207 9.96 -17.68 -2.87
N ALA A 208 11.18 -17.18 -3.03
CA ALA A 208 12.38 -17.87 -2.55
C ALA A 208 12.36 -18.03 -1.02
N MET A 209 11.94 -16.99 -0.28
CA MET A 209 11.77 -17.06 1.17
C MET A 209 10.71 -18.09 1.56
N ILE A 210 9.53 -18.08 0.94
CA ILE A 210 8.46 -19.06 1.21
C ILE A 210 8.93 -20.49 0.90
N ARG A 211 9.66 -20.69 -0.19
CA ARG A 211 10.21 -22.00 -0.55
C ARG A 211 11.21 -22.52 0.48
N GLN A 212 12.03 -21.64 1.06
CA GLN A 212 13.09 -22.02 1.99
C GLN A 212 12.62 -22.10 3.46
N LEU A 213 11.74 -21.18 3.88
CA LEU A 213 11.29 -21.01 5.25
C LEU A 213 9.90 -21.61 5.50
N GLY A 214 9.15 -21.91 4.44
CA GLY A 214 7.76 -22.34 4.49
C GLY A 214 6.76 -21.17 4.53
N ILE A 215 5.52 -21.49 4.89
CA ILE A 215 4.45 -20.48 5.04
C ILE A 215 4.78 -19.57 6.23
N PRO A 216 4.71 -18.24 6.08
CA PRO A 216 4.94 -17.31 7.18
C PRO A 216 3.93 -17.52 8.32
N THR A 217 4.39 -17.35 9.56
CA THR A 217 3.57 -17.52 10.78
C THR A 217 2.59 -16.37 10.96
N TRP A 218 3.07 -15.13 10.80
CA TRP A 218 2.25 -13.94 10.98
C TRP A 218 2.27 -13.06 9.74
N PHE A 219 1.10 -12.55 9.38
CA PHE A 219 0.95 -11.39 8.51
C PHE A 219 0.46 -10.22 9.38
N ALA A 220 1.19 -9.10 9.37
CA ALA A 220 0.76 -7.91 10.08
C ALA A 220 0.95 -6.66 9.23
N THR A 221 0.01 -5.72 9.36
CA THR A 221 0.09 -4.41 8.73
C THR A 221 0.23 -3.34 9.81
N PHE A 222 1.20 -2.45 9.65
CA PHE A 222 1.45 -1.33 10.55
C PHE A 222 1.20 -0.02 9.79
N SER A 223 0.22 0.73 10.26
CA SER A 223 -0.12 2.05 9.71
C SER A 223 0.56 3.15 10.50
N ALA A 224 1.14 4.13 9.81
CA ALA A 224 1.70 5.29 10.48
C ALA A 224 0.59 6.13 11.12
N ALA A 225 0.86 6.61 12.33
CA ALA A 225 -0.02 7.52 13.06
C ALA A 225 0.68 8.88 13.23
N ASP A 226 1.24 9.41 12.14
CA ASP A 226 2.20 10.53 12.13
C ASP A 226 1.68 11.76 12.89
N LEU A 227 0.38 12.06 12.81
CA LEU A 227 -0.25 13.19 13.50
C LEU A 227 -0.35 13.02 15.03
N ARG A 228 -0.13 11.80 15.54
CA ARG A 228 -0.10 11.46 16.97
C ARG A 228 1.33 11.40 17.52
N TRP A 229 2.34 11.67 16.71
CA TRP A 229 3.74 11.59 17.10
C TRP A 229 4.29 13.00 17.31
N PRO A 230 4.13 13.59 18.52
CA PRO A 230 4.54 14.96 18.79
C PRO A 230 6.02 15.18 18.45
N GLU A 231 6.88 14.20 18.72
CA GLU A 231 8.31 14.25 18.43
C GLU A 231 8.63 14.36 16.92
N VAL A 232 7.75 13.86 16.05
CA VAL A 232 7.92 13.97 14.59
C VAL A 232 7.53 15.37 14.12
N LEU A 233 6.40 15.88 14.63
CA LEU A 233 5.93 17.22 14.33
C LEU A 233 6.88 18.28 14.89
N GLU A 234 7.40 18.11 16.10
CA GLU A 234 8.42 18.97 16.71
C GLU A 234 9.73 18.96 15.93
N ALA A 235 10.15 17.80 15.39
CA ALA A 235 11.37 17.74 14.60
C ALA A 235 11.23 18.41 13.22
N ILE A 236 10.01 18.46 12.67
CA ILE A 236 9.73 19.17 11.42
C ILE A 236 9.58 20.67 11.67
N ARG A 237 8.95 21.04 12.79
CA ARG A 237 8.74 22.42 13.20
C ARG A 237 10.06 23.05 13.66
N GLN A 238 10.77 23.66 12.73
CA GLN A 238 12.10 24.26 12.94
C GLN A 238 12.05 25.55 13.78
N ASP A 239 10.92 26.24 13.72
CA ASP A 239 10.56 27.28 14.65
C ASP A 239 10.22 26.61 15.97
N HIS A 240 11.02 26.87 17.01
CA HIS A 240 10.67 26.55 18.39
C HIS A 240 9.45 27.38 18.83
N GLY A 241 8.30 27.15 18.20
CA GLY A 241 7.08 27.91 18.37
C GLY A 241 6.63 27.91 19.82
N THR A 242 6.03 29.03 20.24
CA THR A 242 5.64 29.27 21.64
C THR A 242 4.56 28.30 22.13
N VAL A 243 3.78 27.73 21.20
CA VAL A 243 2.68 26.80 21.49
C VAL A 243 3.20 25.36 21.38
N PRO A 244 2.96 24.48 22.36
CA PRO A 244 3.35 23.08 22.26
C PRO A 244 2.53 22.36 21.18
N VAL A 245 3.12 21.35 20.54
CA VAL A 245 2.46 20.59 19.46
C VAL A 245 1.15 19.94 19.93
N SER A 246 1.04 19.61 21.22
CA SER A 246 -0.17 19.07 21.85
C SER A 246 -1.40 19.95 21.67
N ASP A 247 -1.20 21.27 21.55
CA ASP A 247 -2.27 22.26 21.58
C ASP A 247 -2.64 22.74 20.17
N LEU A 248 -1.89 22.30 19.15
CA LEU A 248 -2.16 22.62 17.74
C LEU A 248 -3.40 21.90 17.24
N SER A 249 -4.14 22.55 16.35
CA SER A 249 -5.28 21.96 15.64
C SER A 249 -4.84 20.82 14.71
N TRP A 250 -5.81 20.03 14.24
CA TRP A 250 -5.53 18.95 13.30
C TRP A 250 -4.98 19.49 11.97
N GLU A 251 -5.50 20.62 11.49
CA GLU A 251 -5.08 21.28 10.26
C GLU A 251 -3.63 21.78 10.37
N GLU A 252 -3.28 22.44 11.49
CA GLU A 252 -1.92 22.92 11.73
C GLU A 252 -0.91 21.78 11.75
N ARG A 253 -1.24 20.65 12.39
CA ARG A 253 -0.38 19.46 12.39
C ARG A 253 -0.21 18.87 10.99
N CYS A 254 -1.27 18.87 10.18
CA CYS A 254 -1.20 18.43 8.79
C CYS A 254 -0.27 19.31 7.96
N ASP A 255 -0.35 20.63 8.14
CA ASP A 255 0.48 21.57 7.40
C ASP A 255 1.96 21.47 7.81
N ILE A 256 2.24 21.28 9.10
CA ILE A 256 3.60 20.95 9.58
C ILE A 256 4.11 19.68 8.88
N LEU A 257 3.34 18.60 8.89
CA LEU A 257 3.77 17.33 8.29
C LEU A 257 4.07 17.47 6.78
N LYS A 258 3.24 18.23 6.06
CA LYS A 258 3.41 18.51 4.62
C LYS A 258 4.59 19.43 4.32
N SER A 259 5.01 20.28 5.26
CA SER A 259 6.10 21.26 5.04
C SER A 259 7.47 20.62 4.85
N ASN A 260 7.66 19.36 5.28
CA ASN A 260 8.91 18.63 5.13
C ASN A 260 8.66 17.11 5.03
N PRO A 261 8.18 16.63 3.87
CA PRO A 261 7.82 15.22 3.68
C PRO A 261 9.05 14.30 3.79
N VAL A 262 10.25 14.81 3.49
CA VAL A 262 11.51 14.06 3.66
C VAL A 262 11.74 13.73 5.13
N THR A 263 11.59 14.69 6.03
CA THR A 263 11.80 14.48 7.47
C THR A 263 10.71 13.58 8.05
N ALA A 264 9.46 13.74 7.63
CA ALA A 264 8.37 12.82 7.97
C ALA A 264 8.71 11.36 7.58
N ALA A 265 9.10 11.13 6.33
CA ALA A 265 9.47 9.79 5.84
C ALA A 265 10.70 9.21 6.57
N ARG A 266 11.68 10.05 6.91
CA ARG A 266 12.87 9.63 7.70
C ARG A 266 12.50 9.19 9.11
N MET A 267 11.66 9.96 9.78
CA MET A 267 11.22 9.65 11.13
C MET A 267 10.42 8.36 11.15
N PHE A 268 9.54 8.16 10.17
CA PHE A 268 8.84 6.90 9.97
C PHE A 268 9.80 5.72 9.79
N ASP A 269 10.74 5.79 8.83
CA ASP A 269 11.73 4.74 8.58
C ASP A 269 12.57 4.42 9.84
N ARG A 270 12.98 5.46 10.58
CA ARG A 270 13.70 5.30 11.85
C ARG A 270 12.84 4.58 12.89
N ARG A 271 11.59 5.00 13.07
CA ARG A 271 10.66 4.42 14.05
C ARG A 271 10.43 2.94 13.76
N VAL A 272 10.22 2.59 12.48
CA VAL A 272 10.05 1.20 12.03
C VAL A 272 11.29 0.37 12.32
N LYS A 273 12.49 0.87 11.97
CA LYS A 273 13.74 0.14 12.28
C LYS A 273 13.92 -0.10 13.78
N LEU A 274 13.60 0.90 14.60
CA LEU A 274 13.68 0.77 16.06
C LEU A 274 12.61 -0.19 16.59
N PHE A 275 11.38 -0.14 16.08
CA PHE A 275 10.31 -1.07 16.41
C PHE A 275 10.72 -2.52 16.11
N PHE A 276 11.26 -2.79 14.92
CA PHE A 276 11.74 -4.12 14.58
C PHE A 276 12.89 -4.58 15.47
N LYS A 277 13.87 -3.71 15.72
CA LYS A 277 15.07 -4.05 16.49
C LYS A 277 14.79 -4.24 17.98
N HIS A 278 14.02 -3.33 18.58
CA HIS A 278 13.86 -3.23 20.03
C HIS A 278 12.57 -3.86 20.55
N LEU A 279 11.57 -4.10 19.70
CA LEU A 279 10.34 -4.79 20.09
C LEU A 279 10.26 -6.17 19.45
N ILE A 280 10.13 -6.24 18.11
CA ILE A 280 9.86 -7.50 17.40
C ILE A 280 10.99 -8.52 17.60
N LYS A 281 12.24 -8.10 17.44
CA LYS A 281 13.44 -8.96 17.61
C LYS A 281 14.03 -8.89 19.01
N SER A 282 13.25 -8.43 19.99
CA SER A 282 13.71 -8.36 21.38
C SER A 282 13.74 -9.76 22.03
N PRO A 283 14.54 -9.95 23.10
CA PRO A 283 14.54 -11.20 23.87
C PRO A 283 13.18 -11.55 24.49
N SER A 284 12.27 -10.58 24.61
CA SER A 284 10.91 -10.80 25.11
C SER A 284 10.02 -11.57 24.12
N GLN A 285 10.44 -11.69 22.86
CA GLN A 285 9.75 -12.49 21.83
C GLN A 285 8.24 -12.24 21.78
N PRO A 286 7.79 -10.98 21.57
CA PRO A 286 6.39 -10.58 21.74
C PRO A 286 5.42 -11.23 20.75
N ILE A 287 5.94 -11.84 19.68
CA ILE A 287 5.18 -12.64 18.70
C ILE A 287 5.86 -14.00 18.46
N GLY A 288 6.69 -14.45 19.41
CA GLY A 288 7.61 -15.58 19.29
C GLY A 288 9.01 -15.20 18.79
N GLU A 289 9.91 -16.19 18.72
CA GLU A 289 11.28 -16.02 18.23
C GLU A 289 11.28 -15.85 16.70
N VAL A 290 11.31 -14.60 16.23
CA VAL A 290 11.32 -14.29 14.79
C VAL A 290 12.66 -14.66 14.16
N ILE A 291 12.65 -15.59 13.20
CA ILE A 291 13.84 -16.04 12.46
C ILE A 291 14.12 -15.18 11.23
N ASP A 292 13.06 -14.76 10.52
CA ASP A 292 13.18 -13.93 9.33
C ASP A 292 11.91 -13.10 9.10
N THR A 293 12.05 -12.03 8.31
CA THR A 293 10.99 -11.06 8.05
C THR A 293 11.04 -10.55 6.62
N PHE A 294 9.89 -10.48 5.96
CA PHE A 294 9.72 -9.75 4.71
C PHE A 294 8.86 -8.51 4.97
N THR A 295 9.25 -7.36 4.45
CA THR A 295 8.52 -6.09 4.67
C THR A 295 8.35 -5.33 3.37
N ARG A 296 7.12 -4.88 3.10
CA ARG A 296 6.80 -3.98 1.99
C ARG A 296 6.19 -2.69 2.54
N THR A 297 6.84 -1.57 2.27
CA THR A 297 6.24 -0.24 2.49
C THR A 297 5.40 0.13 1.28
N GLU A 298 4.19 0.58 1.53
CA GLU A 298 3.25 1.05 0.52
C GLU A 298 2.69 2.40 1.00
N PHE A 299 2.31 3.26 0.06
CA PHE A 299 1.76 4.58 0.34
C PHE A 299 0.32 4.56 -0.14
N GLN A 300 -0.62 4.62 0.81
CA GLN A 300 -2.04 4.69 0.49
C GLN A 300 -2.42 6.14 0.14
N GLN A 301 -3.60 6.32 -0.43
CA GLN A 301 -4.15 7.61 -0.90
C GLN A 301 -4.18 8.73 0.14
N ARG A 302 -4.02 8.39 1.43
CA ARG A 302 -3.94 9.33 2.55
C ARG A 302 -2.53 9.92 2.75
N GLY A 303 -1.56 9.53 1.92
CA GLY A 303 -0.18 10.04 1.93
C GLY A 303 0.73 9.43 2.99
N SER A 304 0.21 8.95 4.11
CA SER A 304 1.00 8.26 5.14
C SER A 304 1.45 6.86 4.69
N PRO A 305 2.69 6.46 5.05
CA PRO A 305 3.19 5.13 4.74
C PRO A 305 2.51 4.06 5.60
N HIS A 306 2.36 2.88 5.03
CA HIS A 306 1.97 1.67 5.75
C HIS A 306 2.91 0.54 5.38
N ILE A 307 3.09 -0.41 6.28
CA ILE A 307 4.00 -1.53 6.08
C ILE A 307 3.23 -2.82 6.22
N HIS A 308 3.33 -3.66 5.20
CA HIS A 308 2.93 -5.07 5.25
C HIS A 308 4.14 -5.91 5.61
N CYS A 309 3.97 -6.79 6.59
CA CYS A 309 5.04 -7.61 7.14
C CYS A 309 4.63 -9.07 7.16
N LEU A 310 5.56 -9.93 6.75
CA LEU A 310 5.51 -11.36 6.96
C LEU A 310 6.58 -11.73 7.97
N PHE A 311 6.23 -12.54 8.97
CA PHE A 311 7.13 -13.01 10.01
C PHE A 311 7.18 -14.53 10.01
N TRP A 312 8.38 -15.09 9.98
CA TRP A 312 8.62 -16.51 10.26
C TRP A 312 9.08 -16.64 11.70
N VAL A 313 8.37 -17.45 12.48
CA VAL A 313 8.63 -17.67 13.90
C VAL A 313 9.14 -19.09 14.07
N LYS A 314 10.19 -19.24 14.86
CA LYS A 314 10.78 -20.53 15.18
C LYS A 314 9.78 -21.42 15.93
N ASP A 315 9.70 -22.68 15.54
CA ASP A 315 8.87 -23.71 16.18
C ASP A 315 7.38 -23.34 16.32
N ALA A 316 6.88 -22.43 15.48
CA ALA A 316 5.45 -22.11 15.45
C ALA A 316 4.64 -23.32 14.92
N PRO A 317 3.45 -23.59 15.51
CA PRO A 317 2.62 -24.71 15.09
C PRO A 317 2.10 -24.50 13.67
N LYS A 318 1.93 -25.60 12.94
CA LYS A 318 1.56 -25.60 11.52
C LYS A 318 0.16 -26.17 11.32
N LEU A 319 -0.65 -25.46 10.53
CA LEU A 319 -1.96 -25.94 10.07
C LEU A 319 -1.81 -27.30 9.37
N GLY A 320 -2.69 -28.25 9.71
CA GLY A 320 -2.70 -29.60 9.15
C GLY A 320 -1.61 -30.55 9.69
N VAL A 321 -0.76 -30.09 10.60
CA VAL A 321 0.29 -30.91 11.24
C VAL A 321 0.09 -30.98 12.75
N ASN A 322 -0.07 -29.82 13.38
CA ASN A 322 -0.33 -29.68 14.80
C ASN A 322 -1.83 -29.75 15.10
N SER A 323 -2.18 -30.07 16.35
CA SER A 323 -3.58 -30.10 16.75
C SER A 323 -4.18 -28.68 16.77
N GLU A 324 -5.51 -28.59 16.66
CA GLU A 324 -6.19 -27.29 16.69
C GLU A 324 -5.95 -26.58 18.02
N GLU A 325 -5.89 -27.33 19.13
CA GLU A 325 -5.63 -26.80 20.47
C GLU A 325 -4.23 -26.19 20.59
N GLU A 326 -3.22 -26.82 20.00
CA GLU A 326 -1.84 -26.29 19.98
C GLU A 326 -1.78 -24.97 19.20
N ILE A 327 -2.48 -24.90 18.06
CA ILE A 327 -2.54 -23.69 17.23
C ILE A 327 -3.28 -22.57 17.95
N CYS A 328 -4.47 -22.83 18.48
CA CYS A 328 -5.24 -21.83 19.22
C CYS A 328 -4.48 -21.34 20.45
N SER A 329 -3.85 -22.24 21.21
CA SER A 329 -3.03 -21.87 22.39
C SER A 329 -1.83 -21.00 22.01
N PHE A 330 -1.21 -21.25 20.86
CA PHE A 330 -0.14 -20.41 20.35
C PHE A 330 -0.66 -19.01 19.95
N VAL A 331 -1.82 -18.93 19.31
CA VAL A 331 -2.43 -17.64 18.95
C VAL A 331 -2.80 -16.84 20.19
N ASP A 332 -3.50 -17.46 21.15
CA ASP A 332 -3.96 -16.82 22.39
C ASP A 332 -2.81 -16.31 23.27
N ARG A 333 -1.62 -16.89 23.12
CA ARG A 333 -0.41 -16.42 23.81
C ARG A 333 0.06 -15.05 23.34
N TYR A 334 -0.16 -14.71 22.07
CA TYR A 334 0.41 -13.49 21.45
C TYR A 334 -0.66 -12.49 20.98
N VAL A 335 -1.88 -12.96 20.72
CA VAL A 335 -2.99 -12.16 20.20
C VAL A 335 -4.10 -12.13 21.25
N CYS A 336 -4.60 -10.94 21.54
CA CYS A 336 -5.69 -10.75 22.47
C CYS A 336 -6.67 -9.71 21.90
N CYS A 337 -7.96 -10.02 22.00
CA CYS A 337 -9.05 -9.09 21.64
C CYS A 337 -9.73 -8.48 22.87
N GLN A 338 -9.30 -8.84 24.08
CA GLN A 338 -9.82 -8.25 25.30
C GLN A 338 -9.35 -6.81 25.43
N LEU A 339 -10.28 -5.93 25.78
CA LEU A 339 -9.95 -4.55 26.08
C LEU A 339 -9.15 -4.50 27.41
N PRO A 340 -8.04 -3.76 27.48
CA PRO A 340 -7.28 -3.59 28.72
C PRO A 340 -8.16 -3.06 29.85
N ASN A 341 -7.79 -3.27 31.11
CA ASN A 341 -8.57 -2.73 32.22
C ASN A 341 -8.21 -1.25 32.44
N SER A 342 -9.22 -0.37 32.38
CA SER A 342 -9.04 1.08 32.49
C SER A 342 -8.61 1.58 33.88
N GLU A 343 -8.79 0.78 34.93
CA GLU A 343 -8.34 1.09 36.28
C GLU A 343 -6.88 0.68 36.52
N THR A 344 -6.45 -0.45 35.94
CA THR A 344 -5.08 -0.97 36.13
C THR A 344 -4.09 -0.46 35.11
N ASP A 345 -4.52 -0.31 33.86
CA ASP A 345 -3.69 0.16 32.74
C ASP A 345 -4.49 1.09 31.82
N LYS A 346 -4.73 2.30 32.34
CA LYS A 346 -5.46 3.34 31.64
C LYS A 346 -4.80 3.73 30.31
N GLU A 347 -3.47 3.77 30.27
CA GLU A 347 -2.73 4.18 29.06
C GLU A 347 -2.96 3.19 27.91
N LEU A 348 -2.79 1.89 28.16
CA LEU A 348 -3.03 0.87 27.15
C LEU A 348 -4.51 0.82 26.75
N PHE A 349 -5.42 0.95 27.73
CA PHE A 349 -6.86 1.05 27.47
C PHE A 349 -7.20 2.20 26.52
N ASP A 350 -6.68 3.40 26.78
CA ASP A 350 -6.93 4.59 25.96
C ASP A 350 -6.38 4.40 24.55
N ILE A 351 -5.20 3.81 24.39
CA ILE A 351 -4.59 3.54 23.08
C ILE A 351 -5.45 2.53 22.29
N VAL A 352 -5.71 1.35 22.86
CA VAL A 352 -6.46 0.27 22.20
C VAL A 352 -7.86 0.74 21.83
N SER A 353 -8.55 1.42 22.75
CA SER A 353 -9.90 1.97 22.51
C SER A 353 -9.94 2.97 21.35
N GLN A 354 -8.86 3.72 21.14
CA GLN A 354 -8.81 4.73 20.09
C GLN A 354 -8.45 4.17 18.72
N VAL A 355 -7.58 3.16 18.64
CA VAL A 355 -6.95 2.73 17.37
C VAL A 355 -7.20 1.27 16.96
N GLN A 356 -7.71 0.42 17.86
CA GLN A 356 -8.00 -0.99 17.60
C GLN A 356 -9.50 -1.34 17.75
N MET A 357 -10.37 -0.33 17.64
CA MET A 357 -11.81 -0.47 17.77
C MET A 357 -12.53 -0.21 16.45
N HIS A 358 -13.39 -1.14 16.06
CA HIS A 358 -14.34 -0.90 14.98
C HIS A 358 -15.52 -0.07 15.49
N ARG A 359 -15.57 1.21 15.11
CA ARG A 359 -16.55 2.15 15.67
C ARG A 359 -17.95 1.98 15.08
N LYS A 360 -18.97 2.11 15.93
CA LYS A 360 -20.41 2.07 15.59
C LYS A 360 -20.81 3.01 14.46
N GLY A 361 -20.22 4.20 14.41
CA GLY A 361 -20.50 5.19 13.36
C GLY A 361 -20.10 4.74 11.95
N HIS A 362 -19.24 3.71 11.86
CA HIS A 362 -18.62 3.19 10.63
C HIS A 362 -18.00 4.30 9.77
N THR A 363 -16.66 4.33 9.70
CA THR A 363 -15.96 5.30 8.86
C THR A 363 -16.29 5.10 7.38
N SER A 364 -16.10 6.14 6.56
CA SER A 364 -16.26 6.05 5.09
C SER A 364 -15.46 4.88 4.50
N SER A 365 -14.26 4.61 5.03
CA SER A 365 -13.44 3.45 4.63
C SER A 365 -14.07 2.08 4.90
N CYS A 366 -15.00 1.96 5.83
CA CYS A 366 -15.72 0.69 6.06
C CYS A 366 -16.97 0.58 5.16
N LYS A 367 -17.52 1.67 4.64
CA LYS A 367 -18.70 1.69 3.76
C LYS A 367 -18.26 1.83 2.30
N LYS A 368 -17.96 0.73 1.61
CA LYS A 368 -17.82 0.72 0.14
C LYS A 368 -19.20 0.34 -0.45
N GLY A 369 -19.78 1.15 -1.34
CA GLY A 369 -21.09 0.86 -1.97
C GLY A 369 -22.36 1.14 -1.14
N GLY A 370 -22.25 1.61 0.10
CA GLY A 370 -23.39 2.06 0.91
C GLY A 370 -23.94 1.07 1.96
N LYS A 371 -24.38 1.66 3.09
CA LYS A 371 -24.97 1.13 4.35
C LYS A 371 -24.29 -0.05 5.08
N ILE A 372 -23.80 -1.08 4.40
CA ILE A 372 -23.26 -2.30 5.04
C ILE A 372 -21.74 -2.16 5.18
N CYS A 373 -21.16 -2.63 6.30
CA CYS A 373 -19.72 -2.61 6.45
C CYS A 373 -19.06 -3.68 5.57
N ARG A 374 -18.09 -3.28 4.74
CA ARG A 374 -17.29 -4.16 3.87
C ARG A 374 -16.65 -5.33 4.62
N PHE A 375 -16.28 -5.13 5.88
CA PHE A 375 -15.65 -6.15 6.72
C PHE A 375 -16.66 -7.12 7.37
N GLY A 376 -17.95 -6.96 7.08
CA GLY A 376 -19.01 -7.77 7.67
C GLY A 376 -19.12 -7.58 9.18
N PHE A 377 -18.87 -6.36 9.67
CA PHE A 377 -19.24 -5.98 11.03
C PHE A 377 -20.71 -5.55 11.06
N PRO A 378 -21.43 -5.89 12.14
CA PRO A 378 -20.88 -6.55 13.31
C PRO A 378 -20.61 -8.07 13.17
N LYS A 379 -19.63 -8.58 13.92
CA LYS A 379 -19.31 -10.02 14.01
C LYS A 379 -19.99 -10.66 15.22
N PRO A 380 -20.26 -11.97 15.20
CA PRO A 380 -20.68 -12.71 16.39
C PRO A 380 -19.65 -12.58 17.50
N PRO A 381 -20.08 -12.38 18.76
CA PRO A 381 -19.17 -12.50 19.88
C PRO A 381 -18.70 -13.95 19.99
N VAL A 382 -17.42 -14.14 20.26
CA VAL A 382 -16.78 -15.45 20.40
C VAL A 382 -15.95 -15.45 21.68
N ASN A 383 -16.07 -16.51 22.48
CA ASN A 383 -15.42 -16.60 23.79
C ASN A 383 -14.06 -17.31 23.76
N GLN A 384 -13.74 -17.97 22.64
CA GLN A 384 -12.49 -18.70 22.47
C GLN A 384 -12.03 -18.61 21.01
N THR A 385 -10.73 -18.78 20.80
CA THR A 385 -10.15 -18.90 19.48
C THR A 385 -10.45 -20.27 18.90
N PHE A 386 -10.84 -20.32 17.62
CA PHE A 386 -11.10 -21.55 16.89
C PHE A 386 -10.64 -21.40 15.43
N LEU A 387 -10.44 -22.52 14.76
CA LEU A 387 -10.05 -22.55 13.35
C LEU A 387 -11.29 -22.59 12.46
N CYS A 388 -11.43 -21.59 11.60
CA CYS A 388 -12.44 -21.62 10.53
C CYS A 388 -11.89 -22.42 9.35
N SER A 389 -12.45 -23.60 9.09
CA SER A 389 -12.19 -24.32 7.85
C SER A 389 -13.14 -23.82 6.75
N PRO A 390 -12.64 -23.53 5.53
CA PRO A 390 -13.53 -23.21 4.43
C PRO A 390 -14.42 -24.42 4.16
N VAL A 391 -15.73 -24.19 4.15
CA VAL A 391 -16.70 -25.20 3.73
C VAL A 391 -16.65 -25.23 2.21
N SER A 392 -16.11 -26.30 1.64
CA SER A 392 -16.19 -26.54 0.20
C SER A 392 -17.65 -26.74 -0.17
N LEU A 393 -18.20 -25.82 -0.98
CA LEU A 393 -19.59 -25.90 -1.44
C LEU A 393 -19.88 -27.18 -2.23
N GLN A 394 -18.83 -27.79 -2.81
CA GLN A 394 -18.92 -29.05 -3.56
C GLN A 394 -19.03 -30.29 -2.65
N ASP A 395 -18.67 -30.16 -1.37
CA ASP A 395 -18.72 -31.24 -0.39
C ASP A 395 -20.00 -31.20 0.46
N LEU A 396 -20.88 -30.23 0.20
CA LEU A 396 -22.16 -30.09 0.88
C LEU A 396 -23.25 -30.88 0.16
N THR A 397 -24.08 -31.57 0.94
CA THR A 397 -25.31 -32.16 0.42
C THR A 397 -26.29 -31.07 -0.04
N ASP A 398 -27.20 -31.41 -0.96
CA ASP A 398 -28.24 -30.47 -1.43
C ASP A 398 -29.08 -29.92 -0.26
N GLU A 399 -29.31 -30.73 0.77
CA GLU A 399 -30.00 -30.34 2.00
C GLU A 399 -29.20 -29.34 2.85
N GLU A 400 -27.88 -29.55 2.98
CA GLU A 400 -27.01 -28.63 3.69
C GLU A 400 -26.94 -27.29 2.97
N SER A 401 -26.75 -27.31 1.65
CA SER A 401 -26.74 -26.13 0.79
C SER A 401 -28.05 -25.34 0.88
N ALA A 402 -29.20 -26.01 0.78
CA ALA A 402 -30.51 -25.37 0.94
C ALA A 402 -30.72 -24.74 2.33
N SER A 403 -30.11 -25.33 3.37
CA SER A 403 -30.23 -24.83 4.75
C SER A 403 -29.33 -23.62 5.05
N ILE A 404 -28.25 -23.36 4.26
CA ILE A 404 -27.31 -22.25 4.50
C ILE A 404 -28.03 -20.91 4.53
N ALA A 405 -28.92 -20.66 3.57
CA ALA A 405 -29.66 -19.40 3.48
C ALA A 405 -30.55 -19.16 4.72
N GLY A 406 -31.15 -20.24 5.23
CA GLY A 406 -31.94 -20.21 6.47
C GLY A 406 -31.08 -19.94 7.70
N ARG A 407 -29.96 -20.65 7.85
CA ARG A 407 -29.00 -20.46 8.94
C ARG A 407 -28.42 -19.03 8.93
N LYS A 408 -28.11 -18.49 7.75
CA LYS A 408 -27.63 -17.11 7.57
C LYS A 408 -28.65 -16.09 8.06
N LYS A 409 -29.92 -16.21 7.64
CA LYS A 409 -31.00 -15.31 8.09
C LYS A 409 -31.21 -15.38 9.61
N GLN A 410 -31.13 -16.58 10.18
CA GLN A 410 -31.23 -16.77 11.63
C GLN A 410 -30.06 -16.11 12.36
N ALA A 411 -28.83 -16.34 11.92
CA ALA A 411 -27.63 -15.72 12.48
C ALA A 411 -27.67 -14.19 12.38
N GLU A 412 -28.12 -13.63 11.26
CA GLU A 412 -28.33 -12.17 11.11
C GLU A 412 -29.37 -11.62 12.09
N SER A 413 -30.47 -12.35 12.31
CA SER A 413 -31.50 -11.97 13.28
C SER A 413 -30.98 -11.96 14.72
N ASP A 414 -30.24 -13.00 15.10
CA ASP A 414 -29.71 -13.15 16.45
C ASP A 414 -28.57 -12.15 16.71
N LEU A 415 -27.70 -11.91 15.72
CA LEU A 415 -26.72 -10.83 15.77
C LEU A 415 -27.39 -9.49 16.01
N LYS A 416 -28.44 -9.17 15.25
CA LYS A 416 -29.14 -7.89 15.40
C LYS A 416 -29.64 -7.66 16.83
N LYS A 417 -30.20 -8.68 17.49
CA LYS A 417 -30.64 -8.58 18.90
C LYS A 417 -29.47 -8.27 19.83
N PHE A 418 -28.33 -8.94 19.65
CA PHE A 418 -27.13 -8.70 20.45
C PHE A 418 -26.65 -7.26 20.30
N TRP A 419 -26.57 -6.76 19.07
CA TRP A 419 -26.11 -5.40 18.78
C TRP A 419 -27.08 -4.33 19.24
N ASP A 420 -28.40 -4.56 19.13
CA ASP A 420 -29.41 -3.65 19.64
C ASP A 420 -29.31 -3.48 21.18
N VAL A 421 -28.93 -4.53 21.91
CA VAL A 421 -28.66 -4.46 23.37
C VAL A 421 -27.37 -3.70 23.63
N LEU A 422 -26.28 -4.06 22.94
CA LEU A 422 -24.98 -3.41 23.09
C LEU A 422 -25.02 -1.92 22.70
N ASP A 423 -25.91 -1.53 21.80
CA ASP A 423 -26.11 -0.14 21.35
C ASP A 423 -26.88 0.72 22.34
N LYS A 424 -27.67 0.12 23.22
CA LYS A 424 -28.38 0.83 24.29
C LYS A 424 -27.52 1.05 25.54
N LYS A 425 -26.36 0.39 25.64
CA LYS A 425 -25.45 0.56 26.78
C LYS A 425 -24.69 1.89 26.68
N THR A 426 -24.64 2.62 27.79
CA THR A 426 -23.86 3.86 27.93
C THR A 426 -22.36 3.62 28.00
N GLU A 427 -21.93 2.49 28.57
CA GLU A 427 -20.52 2.07 28.69
C GLU A 427 -20.37 0.60 28.24
N PRO A 428 -20.50 0.32 26.92
CA PRO A 428 -20.46 -1.05 26.39
C PRO A 428 -19.13 -1.76 26.70
N GLU A 429 -18.02 -1.03 26.79
CA GLU A 429 -16.70 -1.53 27.14
C GLU A 429 -16.58 -2.12 28.55
N LYS A 430 -17.51 -1.82 29.46
CA LYS A 430 -17.56 -2.39 30.82
C LYS A 430 -18.50 -3.58 30.94
N CYS A 431 -19.23 -3.92 29.89
CA CYS A 431 -20.19 -5.03 29.91
C CYS A 431 -19.48 -6.34 29.53
N SER A 432 -19.76 -7.43 30.25
CA SER A 432 -19.30 -8.75 29.82
C SER A 432 -20.15 -9.28 28.66
N THR A 433 -19.55 -10.07 27.78
CA THR A 433 -20.26 -10.73 26.68
C THR A 433 -21.45 -11.56 27.20
N GLU A 434 -21.29 -12.23 28.34
CA GLU A 434 -22.36 -13.04 28.96
C GLU A 434 -23.56 -12.21 29.40
N ASP A 435 -23.32 -11.02 29.96
CA ASP A 435 -24.41 -10.14 30.40
C ASP A 435 -25.22 -9.62 29.23
N VAL A 436 -24.54 -9.27 28.13
CA VAL A 436 -25.19 -8.82 26.89
C VAL A 436 -25.97 -9.97 26.23
N LEU A 437 -25.43 -11.19 26.22
CA LEU A 437 -26.12 -12.37 25.71
C LEU A 437 -27.38 -12.70 26.53
N LYS A 438 -27.29 -12.66 27.86
CA LYS A 438 -28.43 -12.88 28.76
C LYS A 438 -29.53 -11.85 28.52
N GLU A 439 -29.18 -10.57 28.39
CA GLU A 439 -30.15 -9.50 28.11
C GLU A 439 -30.76 -9.60 26.71
N ALA A 440 -30.00 -10.11 25.73
CA ALA A 440 -30.48 -10.40 24.37
C ALA A 440 -31.31 -11.69 24.26
N ASN A 441 -31.46 -12.47 25.33
CA ASN A 441 -32.04 -13.82 25.35
C ASN A 441 -31.37 -14.78 24.35
N LEU A 442 -30.03 -14.71 24.27
CA LEU A 442 -29.20 -15.57 23.43
C LEU A 442 -28.31 -16.47 24.29
N THR A 443 -27.97 -17.64 23.77
CA THR A 443 -27.01 -18.57 24.40
C THR A 443 -25.76 -18.70 23.57
N THR A 444 -24.64 -19.06 24.20
CA THR A 444 -23.37 -19.38 23.54
C THR A 444 -23.47 -20.58 22.59
N ALA A 445 -24.48 -21.45 22.74
CA ALA A 445 -24.71 -22.63 21.91
C ALA A 445 -25.46 -22.33 20.59
N GLN A 446 -26.03 -21.13 20.45
CA GLN A 446 -26.68 -20.64 19.23
C GLN A 446 -25.72 -19.83 18.34
N GLN A 447 -24.42 -19.80 18.70
CA GLN A 447 -23.37 -19.03 18.04
C GLN A 447 -22.58 -19.85 17.03
#